data_AF-L9LA12-F1
#
_entry.id   AF-L9LA12-F1
#
_cell.length_a   1.000
_cell.length_b   1.000
_cell.length_c   1.000
_cell.angle_alpha   90.00
_cell.angle_beta   90.00
_cell.angle_gamma   90.00
#
_symmetry.space_group_name_H-M   'P 1'
#
loop_
_entity.id
_entity.type
_entity.pdbx_description
1 polymer ?
#
loop_
_entity_poly.entity_id
_entity_poly.type
_entity_poly.pdbx_seq_one_letter_code
_entity_poly.pdbx_strand_id
1 'polypeptide(L)'
;MGLGVRILLRSEIASAEEAQDDDKSELHVPEDVPGSMPNASWTGNLRAIKWIDMEDKHGGCHGHYVRGICIYGNGDLKWLINSPSLFANKFELNTYPLTVECLELKLRERTLNQSETAIQPSWYF
;
A
#
# COMPACT_ATOMS: atom_id res chain seq x y z
N MET A 1 32.16 18.14 7.50
CA MET A 1 31.14 19.13 7.91
C MET A 1 29.78 18.48 7.70
N GLY A 2 29.21 17.89 8.75
CA GLY A 2 27.95 17.17 8.67
C GLY A 2 26.77 18.11 8.96
N LEU A 3 25.86 18.26 8.00
CA LEU A 3 24.59 18.94 8.20
C LEU A 3 23.58 17.92 8.74
N GLY A 4 23.37 17.94 10.06
CA GLY A 4 22.31 17.18 10.72
C GLY A 4 20.96 17.85 10.52
N VAL A 5 20.01 17.14 9.92
CA VAL A 5 18.61 17.56 9.82
C VAL A 5 17.96 17.36 11.20
N ARG A 6 17.70 18.46 11.92
CA ARG A 6 16.92 18.44 13.18
C ARG A 6 15.43 18.37 12.85
N ILE A 7 14.83 17.19 13.00
CA ILE A 7 13.38 17.04 13.04
C ILE A 7 12.93 17.40 14.45
N LEU A 8 12.12 18.45 14.57
CA LEU A 8 11.46 18.82 15.82
C LEU A 8 10.44 17.73 16.17
N LEU A 9 10.76 16.93 17.18
CA LEU A 9 9.80 16.07 17.89
C LEU A 9 8.86 16.99 18.68
N ARG A 10 7.62 17.14 18.20
CA ARG A 10 6.52 17.59 19.07
C ARG A 10 6.01 16.38 19.83
N SER A 11 6.24 16.43 21.13
CA SER A 11 5.67 15.61 22.18
C SER A 11 4.15 15.82 22.28
N GLU A 12 3.44 14.70 22.37
CA GLU A 12 2.21 14.46 23.15
C GLU A 12 1.01 15.39 22.93
N ILE A 13 0.00 14.91 22.17
CA ILE A 13 -1.42 15.18 22.46
C ILE A 13 -2.25 13.92 22.19
N ALA A 14 -2.86 13.45 23.27
CA ALA A 14 -4.15 12.76 23.42
C ALA A 14 -4.41 11.37 22.82
N SER A 15 -4.84 10.51 23.74
CA SER A 15 -5.44 9.19 23.59
C SER A 15 -6.78 9.18 22.82
N ALA A 16 -7.08 7.96 22.37
CA ALA A 16 -8.39 7.29 22.38
C ALA A 16 -9.31 7.42 21.15
N GLU A 17 -9.79 6.21 20.80
CA GLU A 17 -11.03 5.83 20.11
C GLU A 17 -11.10 5.77 18.57
N GLU A 18 -11.71 4.66 18.13
CA GLU A 18 -12.16 4.27 16.78
C GLU A 18 -11.15 3.59 15.82
N ALA A 19 -11.00 2.28 16.01
CA ALA A 19 -10.52 1.35 14.99
C ALA A 19 -11.69 0.84 14.13
N GLN A 20 -12.18 1.71 13.24
CA GLN A 20 -12.99 1.39 12.07
C GLN A 20 -12.75 2.52 11.05
N ASP A 21 -11.53 2.60 10.51
CA ASP A 21 -11.23 3.52 9.41
C ASP A 21 -11.56 2.83 8.07
N ASP A 22 -12.87 2.58 7.89
CA ASP A 22 -13.44 2.68 6.54
C ASP A 22 -13.22 4.16 6.16
N ASP A 23 -12.33 4.45 5.21
CA ASP A 23 -12.03 5.79 4.69
C ASP A 23 -13.33 6.52 4.31
N LYS A 24 -13.96 7.14 5.32
CA LYS A 24 -15.22 7.86 5.23
C LYS A 24 -14.88 9.34 5.19
N SER A 25 -13.98 9.70 4.29
CA SER A 25 -14.11 10.99 3.66
C SER A 25 -15.36 10.91 2.79
N GLU A 26 -16.49 11.36 3.33
CA GLU A 26 -17.65 11.71 2.50
C GLU A 26 -17.21 12.89 1.64
N LEU A 27 -16.54 12.58 0.54
CA LEU A 27 -16.15 13.56 -0.45
C LEU A 27 -17.46 14.02 -1.08
N HIS A 28 -17.90 15.21 -0.71
CA HIS A 28 -19.05 15.86 -1.31
C HIS A 28 -18.67 16.25 -2.75
N VAL A 29 -18.73 15.29 -3.66
CA VAL A 29 -18.50 15.50 -5.09
C VAL A 29 -19.80 16.01 -5.69
N PRO A 30 -19.82 17.19 -6.32
CA PRO A 30 -21.00 17.66 -7.03
C PRO A 30 -21.43 16.64 -8.08
N GLU A 31 -22.73 16.36 -8.17
CA GLU A 31 -23.28 15.32 -9.07
C GLU A 31 -22.95 15.60 -10.54
N ASP A 32 -22.80 16.88 -10.90
CA ASP A 32 -22.51 17.34 -12.27
C ASP A 32 -21.06 17.09 -12.74
N VAL A 33 -20.20 16.51 -11.89
CA VAL A 33 -18.83 16.15 -12.27
C VAL A 33 -18.82 14.75 -12.91
N PRO A 34 -18.29 14.57 -14.14
CA PRO A 34 -18.17 13.24 -14.74
C PRO A 34 -17.37 12.28 -13.85
N GLY A 35 -17.96 11.12 -13.55
CA GLY A 35 -17.38 10.13 -12.64
C GLY A 35 -17.67 10.37 -11.15
N SER A 36 -18.52 11.35 -10.82
CA SER A 36 -19.05 11.49 -9.46
C SER A 36 -19.86 10.25 -9.06
N MET A 37 -19.71 9.84 -7.81
CA MET A 37 -20.56 8.81 -7.20
C MET A 37 -21.13 9.35 -5.88
N PRO A 38 -22.12 10.28 -5.95
CA PRO A 38 -22.59 11.07 -4.81
C PRO A 38 -23.25 10.25 -3.69
N ASN A 39 -23.62 9.00 -3.97
CA ASN A 39 -24.19 8.07 -2.99
C ASN A 39 -23.41 6.75 -2.90
N ALA A 40 -22.13 6.73 -3.31
CA ALA A 40 -21.30 5.54 -3.14
C ALA A 40 -20.74 5.47 -1.72
N SER A 41 -20.91 4.31 -1.09
CA SER A 41 -20.03 3.91 0.01
C SER A 41 -18.64 3.64 -0.58
N TRP A 42 -17.59 4.18 0.04
CA TRP A 42 -16.22 3.88 -0.38
C TRP A 42 -16.00 2.37 -0.32
N THR A 43 -15.80 1.77 -1.49
CA THR A 43 -15.42 0.36 -1.70
C THR A 43 -14.02 0.27 -2.33
N GLY A 44 -13.30 1.39 -2.32
CA GLY A 44 -12.10 1.60 -3.12
C GLY A 44 -10.90 0.88 -2.53
N ASN A 45 -10.62 -0.31 -3.04
CA ASN A 45 -9.36 -1.02 -2.78
C ASN A 45 -8.20 -0.46 -3.62
N LEU A 46 -8.07 0.86 -3.76
CA LEU A 46 -6.96 1.46 -4.54
C LEU A 46 -5.60 1.11 -3.94
N ARG A 47 -5.54 0.99 -2.60
CA ARG A 47 -4.33 0.67 -1.84
C ARG A 47 -4.55 -0.57 -1.00
N ALA A 48 -3.64 -1.53 -1.12
CA ALA A 48 -3.50 -2.62 -0.19
C ALA A 48 -2.84 -2.08 1.08
N ILE A 49 -3.51 -2.20 2.22
CA ILE A 49 -3.01 -1.80 3.54
C ILE A 49 -3.35 -2.91 4.53
N LYS A 50 -2.37 -3.32 5.33
CA LYS A 50 -2.58 -4.23 6.46
C LYS A 50 -2.55 -3.43 7.77
N TRP A 51 -3.72 -3.26 8.36
CA TRP A 51 -3.88 -2.60 9.65
C TRP A 51 -3.79 -3.62 10.79
N ILE A 52 -3.21 -3.21 11.92
CA ILE A 52 -2.97 -4.09 13.09
C ILE A 52 -4.27 -4.57 13.75
N ASP A 53 -5.36 -3.82 13.62
CA ASP A 53 -6.69 -4.16 14.12
C ASP A 53 -7.47 -5.12 13.19
N MET A 54 -6.89 -5.49 12.05
CA MET A 54 -7.51 -6.35 11.04
C MET A 54 -6.70 -7.62 10.75
N GLU A 55 -5.82 -8.06 11.66
CA GLU A 55 -4.94 -9.22 11.45
C GLU A 55 -5.68 -10.49 11.01
N ASP A 56 -6.84 -10.75 11.59
CA ASP A 56 -7.67 -11.92 11.26
C ASP A 56 -8.13 -11.91 9.78
N LYS A 57 -8.24 -10.74 9.15
CA LYS A 57 -8.67 -10.60 7.75
C LYS A 57 -7.54 -10.84 6.75
N HIS A 58 -6.30 -10.54 7.12
CA HIS A 58 -5.16 -10.51 6.20
C HIS A 58 -4.01 -11.46 6.57
N GLY A 59 -4.16 -12.20 7.68
CA GLY A 59 -3.23 -13.22 8.13
C GLY A 59 -2.00 -12.65 8.87
N GLY A 60 -2.15 -11.50 9.52
CA GLY A 60 -1.07 -10.82 10.25
C GLY A 60 -0.02 -10.17 9.34
N CYS A 61 0.93 -9.45 9.96
CA CYS A 61 2.05 -8.82 9.27
C CYS A 61 3.31 -9.69 9.38
N HIS A 62 3.98 -9.95 8.24
CA HIS A 62 5.23 -10.72 8.21
C HIS A 62 6.48 -9.84 8.13
N GLY A 63 6.32 -8.52 8.25
CA GLY A 63 7.37 -7.58 8.55
C GLY A 63 7.22 -7.05 9.98
N HIS A 64 6.83 -5.78 10.11
CA HIS A 64 6.54 -5.17 11.41
C HIS A 64 5.56 -4.00 11.28
N TYR A 65 4.86 -3.64 12.36
CA TYR A 65 3.95 -2.50 12.36
C TYR A 65 4.64 -1.19 12.72
N VAL A 66 4.35 -0.13 11.97
CA VAL A 66 4.71 1.26 12.31
C VAL A 66 3.45 2.11 12.28
N ARG A 67 3.07 2.62 13.46
CA ARG A 67 1.83 3.38 13.67
C ARG A 67 0.59 2.60 13.20
N GLY A 68 0.49 1.33 13.59
CA GLY A 68 -0.66 0.47 13.28
C GLY A 68 -0.75 -0.03 11.83
N ILE A 69 0.18 0.36 10.95
CA ILE A 69 0.23 -0.09 9.55
C ILE A 69 1.42 -1.03 9.36
N CYS A 70 1.21 -2.16 8.71
CA CYS A 70 2.26 -3.12 8.38
C CYS A 70 3.26 -2.52 7.38
N ILE A 71 4.53 -2.57 7.74
CA ILE A 71 5.64 -2.56 6.80
C ILE A 71 5.79 -4.00 6.29
N TYR A 72 5.57 -4.21 5.00
CA TYR A 72 5.56 -5.55 4.41
C TYR A 72 6.94 -6.22 4.49
N GLY A 73 6.94 -7.48 4.91
CA GLY A 73 8.08 -8.38 4.82
C GLY A 73 7.91 -9.44 3.74
N ASN A 74 8.91 -10.31 3.57
CA ASN A 74 8.91 -11.31 2.49
C ASN A 74 7.71 -12.28 2.60
N GLY A 75 7.23 -12.56 3.81
CA GLY A 75 6.05 -13.40 4.02
C GLY A 75 4.74 -12.79 3.51
N ASP A 76 4.70 -11.47 3.29
CA ASP A 76 3.51 -10.78 2.78
C ASP A 76 3.42 -10.79 1.25
N LEU A 77 4.45 -11.25 0.53
CA LEU A 77 4.50 -11.28 -0.94
C LEU A 77 3.29 -11.99 -1.55
N LYS A 78 2.88 -13.15 -1.01
CA LYS A 78 1.72 -13.90 -1.52
C LYS A 78 0.43 -13.09 -1.39
N TRP A 79 0.28 -12.34 -0.30
CA TRP A 79 -0.88 -11.48 -0.08
C TRP A 79 -0.87 -10.28 -1.04
N LEU A 80 0.28 -9.63 -1.19
CA LEU A 80 0.49 -8.50 -2.11
C LEU A 80 0.23 -8.87 -3.58
N ILE A 81 0.81 -9.98 -4.04
CA ILE A 81 0.73 -10.44 -5.43
C ILE A 81 -0.71 -10.78 -5.85
N ASN A 82 -1.54 -11.23 -4.90
CA ASN A 82 -2.93 -11.61 -5.11
C ASN A 82 -3.92 -10.48 -4.81
N SER A 83 -3.45 -9.33 -4.33
CA SER A 83 -4.32 -8.19 -4.06
C SER A 83 -4.87 -7.59 -5.37
N PRO A 84 -6.16 -7.23 -5.44
CA PRO A 84 -6.72 -6.49 -6.57
C PRO A 84 -6.34 -5.00 -6.55
N SER A 85 -5.64 -4.53 -5.53
CA SER A 85 -5.24 -3.13 -5.40
C SER A 85 -4.16 -2.71 -6.40
N LEU A 86 -4.21 -1.44 -6.82
CA LEU A 86 -3.23 -0.85 -7.73
C LEU A 86 -1.92 -0.50 -7.02
N PHE A 87 -2.01 -0.09 -5.76
CA PHE A 87 -0.87 0.29 -4.93
C PHE A 87 -0.85 -0.48 -3.62
N ALA A 88 0.28 -0.45 -2.91
CA ALA A 88 0.42 -1.05 -1.58
C ALA A 88 1.19 -0.11 -0.64
N ASN A 89 0.87 -0.13 0.65
CA ASN A 89 1.49 0.69 1.68
C ASN A 89 1.65 -0.13 2.98
N LYS A 90 2.85 -0.27 3.58
CA LYS A 90 4.14 0.43 3.35
C LYS A 90 5.28 -0.57 3.07
N PHE A 91 6.35 -0.08 2.43
CA PHE A 91 7.58 -0.84 2.19
C PHE A 91 8.78 -0.20 2.89
N GLU A 92 9.76 -1.01 3.27
CA GLU A 92 11.04 -0.54 3.82
C GLU A 92 12.21 -1.30 3.19
N LEU A 93 12.91 -0.63 2.28
CA LEU A 93 13.99 -1.23 1.48
C LEU A 93 15.19 -1.68 2.32
N ASN A 94 15.50 -0.98 3.41
CA ASN A 94 16.66 -1.30 4.23
C ASN A 94 16.47 -2.60 5.04
N THR A 95 15.22 -2.93 5.37
CA THR A 95 14.89 -4.07 6.24
C THR A 95 14.43 -5.28 5.43
N TYR A 96 13.60 -5.05 4.40
CA TYR A 96 13.04 -6.10 3.55
C TYR A 96 13.26 -5.82 2.05
N PRO A 97 14.51 -5.71 1.58
CA PRO A 97 14.81 -5.38 0.18
C PRO A 97 14.18 -6.37 -0.80
N LEU A 98 14.20 -7.66 -0.46
CA LEU A 98 13.64 -8.73 -1.28
C LEU A 98 12.11 -8.62 -1.48
N THR A 99 11.39 -7.98 -0.55
CA THR A 99 9.95 -7.79 -0.70
C THR A 99 9.64 -6.88 -1.88
N VAL A 100 10.41 -5.80 -2.05
CA VAL A 100 10.23 -4.87 -3.17
C VAL A 100 10.77 -5.49 -4.46
N GLU A 101 11.96 -6.10 -4.42
CA GLU A 101 12.59 -6.71 -5.59
C GLU A 101 11.74 -7.83 -6.21
N CYS A 102 11.26 -8.77 -5.39
CA CYS A 102 10.40 -9.85 -5.89
C CYS A 102 9.06 -9.31 -6.44
N LEU A 103 8.51 -8.27 -5.84
CA LEU A 103 7.28 -7.65 -6.33
C LEU A 103 7.50 -6.98 -7.68
N GLU A 104 8.61 -6.25 -7.85
CA GLU A 104 9.00 -5.63 -9.12
C GLU A 104 9.20 -6.68 -10.22
N LEU A 105 9.97 -7.74 -9.94
CA LEU A 105 10.18 -8.84 -10.88
C LEU A 105 8.86 -9.50 -11.29
N LYS A 106 7.96 -9.72 -10.34
CA LYS A 106 6.66 -10.34 -10.62
C LYS A 106 5.75 -9.44 -11.45
N LEU A 107 5.76 -8.14 -11.20
CA LEU A 107 5.01 -7.16 -11.98
C LEU A 107 5.59 -7.05 -13.39
N ARG A 108 6.92 -6.98 -13.56
CA ARG A 108 7.59 -6.98 -14.86
C ARG A 108 7.22 -8.22 -15.68
N GLU A 109 7.30 -9.41 -15.07
CA GLU A 109 6.89 -10.66 -15.71
C GLU A 109 5.44 -10.59 -16.21
N ARG A 110 4.51 -10.12 -15.38
CA ARG A 110 3.09 -9.96 -15.76
C ARG A 110 2.92 -8.99 -16.92
N THR A 111 3.55 -7.82 -16.85
CA THR A 111 3.46 -6.79 -17.89
C THR A 111 4.01 -7.29 -19.23
N LEU A 112 5.14 -7.99 -19.21
CA LEU A 112 5.72 -8.58 -20.43
C LEU A 112 4.82 -9.68 -20.98
N ASN A 113 4.28 -10.57 -20.15
CA ASN A 113 3.39 -11.63 -20.62
C ASN A 113 2.04 -11.12 -21.17
N GLN A 114 1.63 -9.91 -20.79
CA GLN A 114 0.40 -9.26 -21.23
C GLN A 114 0.63 -8.22 -22.35
N SER A 115 1.85 -8.10 -22.87
CA SER A 115 2.14 -7.10 -23.90
C SER A 115 1.47 -7.44 -25.23
N GLU A 116 0.66 -6.51 -25.75
CA GLU A 116 0.06 -6.63 -27.09
C GLU A 116 1.07 -6.36 -28.22
N THR A 117 2.19 -5.71 -27.89
CA THR A 117 3.28 -5.38 -28.82
C THR A 117 4.42 -6.38 -28.71
N ALA A 118 5.18 -6.56 -29.80
CA ALA A 118 6.39 -7.38 -29.77
C ALA A 118 7.39 -6.88 -28.71
N ILE A 119 7.73 -7.77 -27.77
CA ILE A 119 8.69 -7.48 -26.70
C ILE A 119 10.09 -7.36 -27.29
N GLN A 120 10.76 -6.25 -27.02
CA GLN A 120 12.16 -6.09 -27.40
C GLN A 120 13.04 -6.94 -26.47
N PRO A 121 14.05 -7.69 -26.97
CA PRO A 121 14.92 -8.50 -26.12
C PRO A 121 15.63 -7.71 -25.01
N SER A 122 15.89 -6.42 -25.23
CA SER A 122 16.47 -5.52 -24.23
C SER A 122 15.56 -5.25 -23.03
N TRP A 123 14.26 -5.55 -23.11
CA TRP A 123 13.31 -5.34 -22.01
C TRP A 123 13.30 -6.47 -20.99
N TYR A 124 14.06 -7.54 -21.20
CA TYR A 124 14.23 -8.60 -20.21
C TYR A 124 15.35 -8.31 -19.20
N PHE A 125 16.24 -7.35 -19.49
CA PHE A 125 17.38 -6.99 -18.64
C PHE A 125 17.53 -5.49 -18.52
#